data_AF-A0A7C6X678-F1
#
_entry.id   AF-A0A7C6X678-F1
#
_cell.length_a   1.000
_cell.length_b   1.000
_cell.length_c   1.000
_cell.angle_alpha   90.00
_cell.angle_beta   90.00
_cell.angle_gamma   90.00
#
_symmetry.space_group_name_H-M   'P 1'
#
loop_
_entity.id
_entity.type
_entity.pdbx_description
1 polymer ?
#
loop_
_entity_poly.entity_id
_entity_poly.type
_entity_poly.pdbx_seq_one_letter_code
_entity_poly.pdbx_strand_id
1 'polypeptide(L)'
;MPQHSWRTALQTYSDPAVLALLLLGFAAGLPYMLVFSTLSVWLREAGVARETIGYASLIGLAYAFKWVWSPLLDQWRLPVLGRLGRRRSWLVFSQVLIAIGLAGMALSNPQSHLAVLIALAVLVAFASATQDIAVDAYRLEILDNTRQAALAASYMAGYRIAALLATAGALYFAEWFGSTGIEYRHAAWASTYLLFALLMLPGLLTTLWMKEPQLALPVEDMVNRYKLSHQLISVV
;
A
#
# COMPACT_ATOMS: atom_id res chain seq x y z
N MET A 1 -21.74 13.38 30.66
CA MET A 1 -21.33 12.71 29.40
C MET A 1 -21.33 13.76 28.32
N PRO A 2 -20.21 14.07 27.64
CA PRO A 2 -20.24 15.04 26.55
C PRO A 2 -21.16 14.51 25.45
N GLN A 3 -22.18 15.28 25.10
CA GLN A 3 -23.13 14.93 24.04
C GLN A 3 -22.43 15.08 22.70
N HIS A 4 -21.79 14.01 22.22
CA HIS A 4 -21.26 13.97 20.87
C HIS A 4 -22.45 13.96 19.89
N SER A 5 -22.73 15.11 19.30
CA SER A 5 -23.72 15.21 18.23
C SER A 5 -23.25 14.38 17.03
N TRP A 6 -24.18 13.65 16.39
CA TRP A 6 -23.96 12.90 15.16
C TRP A 6 -23.34 13.76 14.05
N ARG A 7 -23.59 15.07 14.06
CA ARG A 7 -22.95 16.05 13.17
C ARG A 7 -21.46 16.19 13.42
N THR A 8 -21.03 16.16 14.68
CA THR A 8 -19.60 16.24 15.08
C THR A 8 -18.86 14.96 14.68
N ALA A 9 -19.54 13.81 14.75
CA ALA A 9 -19.00 12.55 14.25
C ALA A 9 -18.78 12.59 12.72
N LEU A 10 -19.76 13.10 11.95
CA LEU A 10 -19.63 13.26 10.50
C LEU A 10 -18.54 14.28 10.10
N GLN A 11 -18.44 15.40 10.83
CA GLN A 11 -17.39 16.40 10.61
C GLN A 11 -15.98 15.84 10.80
N THR A 12 -15.81 14.80 11.63
CA THR A 12 -14.51 14.13 11.83
C THR A 12 -14.04 13.42 10.55
N TYR A 13 -14.95 12.95 9.69
CA TYR A 13 -14.58 12.31 8.41
C TYR A 13 -14.13 13.29 7.33
N SER A 14 -14.48 14.57 7.46
CA SER A 14 -14.00 15.64 6.57
C SER A 14 -12.60 16.15 6.93
N ASP A 15 -11.99 15.61 7.99
CA ASP A 15 -10.63 15.98 8.37
C ASP A 15 -9.63 15.52 7.29
N PRO A 16 -8.73 16.41 6.83
CA PRO A 16 -7.70 16.07 5.85
C PRO A 16 -6.90 14.81 6.19
N ALA A 17 -6.64 14.53 7.48
CA ALA A 17 -5.92 13.33 7.90
C ALA A 17 -6.72 12.05 7.65
N VAL A 18 -8.03 12.10 7.85
CA VAL A 18 -8.94 10.96 7.65
C VAL A 18 -9.11 10.66 6.16
N LEU A 19 -9.25 11.70 5.33
CA LEU A 19 -9.28 11.56 3.87
C LEU A 19 -7.95 11.05 3.33
N ALA A 20 -6.83 11.52 3.87
CA ALA A 20 -5.51 11.07 3.44
C ALA A 20 -5.29 9.59 3.75
N LEU A 21 -5.72 9.10 4.92
CA LEU A 21 -5.68 7.67 5.23
C LEU A 21 -6.62 6.82 4.38
N LEU A 22 -7.76 7.36 3.96
CA LEU A 22 -8.64 6.67 3.01
C LEU A 22 -7.92 6.44 1.67
N LEU A 23 -7.28 7.48 1.13
CA LEU A 23 -6.55 7.40 -0.14
C LEU A 23 -5.28 6.54 -0.02
N LEU A 24 -4.57 6.61 1.09
CA LEU A 24 -3.43 5.72 1.37
C LEU A 24 -3.86 4.26 1.53
N GLY A 25 -5.00 4.01 2.20
CA GLY A 25 -5.59 2.68 2.30
C GLY A 25 -5.97 2.11 0.95
N PHE A 26 -6.55 2.95 0.08
CA PHE A 26 -6.84 2.58 -1.30
C PHE A 26 -5.56 2.24 -2.07
N ALA A 27 -4.54 3.10 -2.01
CA ALA A 27 -3.26 2.87 -2.68
C ALA A 27 -2.52 1.64 -2.16
N ALA A 28 -2.72 1.24 -0.90
CA ALA A 28 -2.12 0.03 -0.31
C ALA A 28 -2.84 -1.25 -0.75
N GLY A 29 -4.18 -1.25 -0.75
CA GLY A 29 -4.98 -2.44 -1.08
C GLY A 29 -4.95 -2.82 -2.55
N LEU A 30 -4.81 -1.84 -3.44
CA LEU A 30 -4.88 -2.02 -4.90
C LEU A 30 -3.76 -2.95 -5.43
N PRO A 31 -2.46 -2.65 -5.23
CA PRO A 31 -1.38 -3.50 -5.73
C PRO A 31 -1.36 -4.89 -5.07
N TYR A 32 -1.69 -4.97 -3.78
CA TYR A 32 -1.80 -6.24 -3.08
C TYR A 32 -2.81 -7.17 -3.77
N MET A 33 -4.04 -6.70 -4.01
CA MET A 33 -5.07 -7.55 -4.61
C MET A 33 -4.79 -7.86 -6.08
N LEU A 34 -4.18 -6.94 -6.83
CA LEU A 34 -3.79 -7.19 -8.21
C LEU A 34 -2.77 -8.33 -8.31
N VAL A 35 -1.76 -8.35 -7.46
CA VAL A 35 -0.72 -9.40 -7.49
C VAL A 35 -1.26 -10.74 -6.99
N PHE A 36 -2.02 -10.75 -5.89
CA PHE A 36 -2.47 -12.00 -5.28
C PHE A 36 -3.68 -12.65 -5.96
N SER A 37 -4.61 -11.85 -6.48
CA SER A 37 -5.86 -12.36 -7.04
C SER A 37 -5.90 -12.21 -8.56
N THR A 38 -5.80 -10.98 -9.05
CA THR A 38 -6.07 -10.62 -10.45
C THR A 38 -5.03 -11.20 -11.40
N LEU A 39 -3.76 -11.20 -11.00
CA LEU A 39 -2.67 -11.79 -11.77
C LEU A 39 -2.91 -13.27 -12.05
N SER A 40 -3.37 -14.03 -11.05
CA SER A 40 -3.68 -15.45 -11.21
C SER A 40 -4.79 -15.69 -12.24
N VAL A 41 -5.79 -14.81 -12.28
CA VAL A 41 -6.86 -14.87 -13.29
C VAL A 41 -6.31 -14.52 -14.66
N TRP A 42 -5.51 -13.46 -14.77
CA TRP A 42 -4.91 -13.04 -16.03
C TRP A 42 -4.01 -14.12 -16.64
N LEU A 43 -3.15 -14.74 -15.82
CA LEU A 43 -2.29 -15.85 -16.26
C LEU A 43 -3.12 -17.06 -16.73
N ARG A 44 -4.23 -17.35 -16.03
CA ARG A 44 -5.15 -18.43 -16.41
C ARG A 44 -5.81 -18.14 -17.76
N GLU A 45 -6.30 -16.93 -17.99
CA GLU A 45 -6.89 -16.53 -19.28
C GLU A 45 -5.86 -16.52 -20.42
N ALA A 46 -4.61 -16.16 -20.12
CA ALA A 46 -3.52 -16.21 -21.10
C ALA A 46 -3.11 -17.64 -21.51
N GLY A 47 -3.68 -18.67 -20.87
CA GLY A 47 -3.39 -20.07 -21.14
C GLY A 47 -2.16 -20.61 -20.41
N VAL A 48 -1.67 -19.92 -19.37
CA VAL A 48 -0.50 -20.37 -18.60
C VAL A 48 -0.84 -21.60 -17.76
N ALA A 49 0.08 -22.56 -17.69
CA ALA A 49 -0.08 -23.79 -16.91
C ALA A 49 -0.37 -23.51 -15.43
N ARG A 50 -1.27 -24.30 -14.83
CA ARG A 50 -1.68 -24.14 -13.42
C ARG A 50 -0.51 -24.28 -12.44
N GLU A 51 0.46 -25.13 -12.77
CA GLU A 51 1.69 -25.30 -11.99
C GLU A 51 2.48 -23.98 -11.91
N THR A 52 2.64 -23.27 -13.03
CA THR A 52 3.31 -21.97 -13.09
C THR A 52 2.53 -20.89 -12.36
N ILE A 53 1.19 -20.91 -12.41
CA ILE A 53 0.35 -20.04 -11.59
C ILE A 53 0.53 -20.35 -10.10
N GLY A 54 0.66 -21.63 -9.74
CA GLY A 54 1.03 -22.07 -8.40
C GLY A 54 2.37 -21.50 -7.95
N TYR A 55 3.40 -21.53 -8.79
CA TYR A 55 4.68 -20.88 -8.49
C TYR A 55 4.57 -19.36 -8.37
N ALA A 56 3.69 -18.70 -9.13
CA ALA A 56 3.44 -17.27 -9.00
C ALA A 56 2.87 -16.90 -7.61
N SER A 57 2.23 -17.82 -6.89
CA SER A 57 1.81 -17.56 -5.50
C SER A 57 2.99 -17.33 -4.54
N LEU A 58 4.20 -17.80 -4.88
CA LEU A 58 5.43 -17.53 -4.13
C LEU A 58 5.80 -16.05 -4.12
N ILE A 59 5.27 -15.24 -5.05
CA ILE A 59 5.39 -13.78 -5.01
C ILE A 59 4.88 -13.25 -3.67
N GLY A 60 3.88 -13.91 -3.08
CA GLY A 60 3.35 -13.57 -1.77
C GLY A 60 4.36 -13.69 -0.62
N LEU A 61 5.45 -14.44 -0.80
CA LEU A 61 6.54 -14.49 0.17
C LEU A 61 7.19 -13.11 0.38
N ALA A 62 7.16 -12.21 -0.61
CA ALA A 62 7.62 -10.85 -0.43
C ALA A 62 6.85 -10.15 0.71
N TYR A 63 5.56 -10.38 0.86
CA TYR A 63 4.79 -9.85 1.98
C TYR A 63 5.10 -10.58 3.29
N ALA A 64 5.36 -11.89 3.24
CA ALA A 64 5.72 -12.67 4.42
C ALA A 64 7.07 -12.24 5.03
N PHE A 65 8.04 -11.85 4.19
CA PHE A 65 9.36 -11.41 4.62
C PHE A 65 9.48 -9.90 4.86
N LYS A 66 8.37 -9.14 4.79
CA LYS A 66 8.40 -7.68 4.94
C LYS A 66 9.04 -7.21 6.27
N TRP A 67 8.97 -8.03 7.32
CA TRP A 67 9.60 -7.78 8.61
C TRP A 67 11.14 -7.71 8.55
N VAL A 68 11.77 -8.34 7.56
CA VAL A 68 13.24 -8.39 7.42
C VAL A 68 13.82 -7.01 7.11
N TRP A 69 13.17 -6.25 6.23
CA TRP A 69 13.64 -4.91 5.83
C TRP A 69 12.86 -3.75 6.46
N SER A 70 11.83 -4.05 7.27
CA SER A 70 11.12 -3.02 8.06
C SER A 70 12.05 -2.18 8.95
N PRO A 71 13.03 -2.74 9.71
CA PRO A 71 13.93 -1.94 10.54
C PRO A 71 14.83 -1.02 9.71
N LEU A 72 15.18 -1.43 8.49
CA LEU A 72 15.99 -0.64 7.58
C LEU A 72 15.22 0.60 7.10
N LEU A 73 13.95 0.42 6.73
CA LEU A 73 13.03 1.50 6.35
C LEU A 73 12.84 2.54 7.47
N ASP A 74 12.81 2.07 8.73
CA ASP A 74 12.68 2.94 9.89
C ASP A 74 13.94 3.77 10.17
N GLN A 75 15.13 3.26 9.86
CA GLN A 75 16.40 3.92 10.19
C GLN A 75 16.95 4.77 9.03
N TRP A 76 16.61 4.43 7.78
CA TRP A 76 17.20 5.08 6.61
C TRP A 76 16.35 6.23 6.06
N ARG A 77 17.03 7.35 5.78
CA ARG A 77 16.49 8.48 5.01
C ARG A 77 17.01 8.38 3.57
N LEU A 78 16.10 8.37 2.60
CA LEU A 78 16.47 8.35 1.19
C LEU A 78 17.24 9.64 0.81
N PRO A 79 18.41 9.55 0.15
CA PRO A 79 19.32 10.69 -0.04
C PRO A 79 18.76 11.80 -0.95
N VAL A 80 17.88 11.49 -1.90
CA VAL A 80 17.29 12.48 -2.83
C VAL A 80 15.92 12.99 -2.36
N LEU A 81 15.09 12.12 -1.79
CA LEU A 81 13.75 12.45 -1.32
C LEU A 81 13.70 12.93 0.14
N GLY A 82 14.80 12.78 0.90
CA GLY A 82 14.85 13.03 2.35
C GLY A 82 14.47 14.44 2.81
N ARG A 83 14.38 15.42 1.89
CA ARG A 83 13.82 16.76 2.16
C ARG A 83 12.30 16.76 2.40
N LEU A 84 11.58 15.76 1.91
CA LEU A 84 10.13 15.57 2.09
C LEU A 84 9.76 14.87 3.39
N GLY A 85 10.77 14.34 4.10
CA GLY A 85 10.57 13.55 5.29
C GLY A 85 10.90 12.07 5.17
N ARG A 86 11.16 11.40 6.29
CA ARG A 86 11.54 9.98 6.30
C ARG A 86 10.40 9.12 5.77
N ARG A 87 9.19 9.27 6.32
CA ARG A 87 8.02 8.44 5.96
C ARG A 87 7.50 8.73 4.56
N ARG A 88 7.40 10.00 4.20
CA ARG A 88 6.87 10.41 2.89
C ARG A 88 7.76 9.97 1.74
N SER A 89 9.08 10.04 1.92
CA SER A 89 10.03 9.60 0.90
C SER A 89 9.83 8.15 0.51
N TRP A 90 9.66 7.28 1.52
CA TRP A 90 9.44 5.85 1.30
C TRP A 90 8.08 5.56 0.68
N LEU A 91 7.02 6.25 1.10
CA LEU A 91 5.68 6.13 0.50
C LEU A 91 5.68 6.55 -0.98
N VAL A 92 6.28 7.70 -1.31
CA VAL A 92 6.41 8.18 -2.70
C VAL A 92 7.22 7.18 -3.52
N PHE A 93 8.36 6.73 -2.99
CA PHE A 93 9.22 5.77 -3.67
C PHE A 93 8.49 4.46 -3.98
N SER A 94 7.79 3.88 -2.99
CA SER A 94 7.04 2.65 -3.18
C SER A 94 5.88 2.84 -4.17
N GLN A 95 5.12 3.93 -4.06
CA GLN A 95 3.99 4.21 -4.95
C GLN A 95 4.43 4.38 -6.41
N VAL A 96 5.54 5.09 -6.64
CA VAL A 96 6.13 5.24 -7.98
C VAL A 96 6.63 3.90 -8.50
N LEU A 97 7.31 3.12 -7.67
CA LEU A 97 7.81 1.80 -8.07
C LEU A 97 6.68 0.82 -8.42
N ILE A 98 5.56 0.88 -7.67
CA ILE A 98 4.35 0.12 -7.98
C ILE A 98 3.75 0.59 -9.31
N ALA A 99 3.60 1.89 -9.53
CA ALA A 99 3.04 2.42 -10.78
C ALA A 99 3.87 2.02 -12.00
N ILE A 100 5.20 2.12 -11.90
CA ILE A 100 6.13 1.67 -12.96
C ILE A 100 6.04 0.16 -13.14
N GLY A 101 5.99 -0.62 -12.06
CA GLY A 101 5.86 -2.07 -12.12
C GLY A 101 4.56 -2.51 -12.80
N LEU A 102 3.42 -1.91 -12.43
CA LEU A 102 2.13 -2.18 -13.06
C LEU A 102 2.10 -1.78 -14.55
N ALA A 103 2.69 -0.63 -14.90
CA ALA A 103 2.84 -0.22 -16.29
C ALA A 103 3.74 -1.18 -17.08
N GLY A 104 4.84 -1.64 -16.48
CA GLY A 104 5.71 -2.66 -17.08
C GLY A 104 4.99 -3.99 -17.28
N MET A 105 4.17 -4.42 -16.30
CA MET A 105 3.35 -5.62 -16.42
C MET A 105 2.37 -5.47 -17.58
N ALA A 106 1.72 -4.31 -17.72
CA ALA A 106 0.81 -4.04 -18.84
C ALA A 106 1.47 -4.18 -20.21
N LEU A 107 2.75 -3.81 -20.34
CA LEU A 107 3.51 -3.94 -21.59
C LEU A 107 4.09 -5.34 -21.83
N SER A 108 3.99 -6.24 -20.83
CA SER A 108 4.58 -7.58 -20.89
C SER A 108 3.53 -8.61 -21.26
N ASN A 109 3.62 -9.20 -22.46
CA ASN A 109 2.71 -10.27 -22.86
C ASN A 109 3.06 -11.58 -22.11
N PRO A 110 2.15 -12.17 -21.31
CA PRO A 110 2.37 -13.44 -20.62
C PRO A 110 2.66 -14.61 -21.56
N GLN A 111 2.22 -14.56 -22.83
CA GLN A 111 2.45 -15.64 -23.79
C GLN A 111 3.88 -15.67 -24.34
N SER A 112 4.56 -14.52 -24.42
CA SER A 112 5.93 -14.41 -24.95
C SER A 112 6.98 -14.12 -23.87
N HIS A 113 6.60 -13.41 -22.81
CA HIS A 113 7.52 -12.88 -21.80
C HIS A 113 7.04 -13.14 -20.37
N LEU A 114 6.58 -14.36 -20.09
CA LEU A 114 6.09 -14.76 -18.76
C LEU A 114 7.08 -14.46 -17.62
N ALA A 115 8.37 -14.76 -17.82
CA ALA A 115 9.40 -14.53 -16.80
C ALA A 115 9.55 -13.05 -16.44
N VAL A 116 9.45 -12.16 -17.43
CA VAL A 116 9.52 -10.70 -17.22
C VAL A 116 8.29 -10.22 -16.44
N LEU A 117 7.10 -10.70 -16.82
CA LEU A 117 5.86 -10.38 -16.11
C LEU A 117 5.90 -10.83 -14.64
N ILE A 118 6.39 -12.04 -14.36
CA ILE A 118 6.57 -12.54 -12.99
C ILE A 118 7.60 -11.69 -12.23
N ALA A 119 8.74 -11.35 -12.84
CA ALA A 119 9.75 -10.50 -12.21
C ALA A 119 9.20 -9.11 -11.86
N LEU A 120 8.39 -8.52 -12.74
CA LEU A 120 7.71 -7.26 -12.48
C LEU A 120 6.63 -7.40 -11.39
N ALA A 121 5.90 -8.51 -11.35
CA ALA A 121 4.95 -8.79 -10.27
C ALA A 121 5.65 -8.93 -8.91
N VAL A 122 6.84 -9.56 -8.86
CA VAL A 122 7.69 -9.60 -7.66
C VAL A 122 8.12 -8.19 -7.25
N LEU A 123 8.53 -7.35 -8.21
CA LEU A 123 8.89 -5.96 -7.94
C LEU A 123 7.71 -5.18 -7.34
N VAL A 124 6.51 -5.33 -7.92
CA VAL A 124 5.28 -4.70 -7.40
C VAL A 124 4.94 -5.21 -6.00
N ALA A 125 5.08 -6.53 -5.75
CA ALA A 125 4.84 -7.11 -4.43
C ALA A 125 5.81 -6.57 -3.38
N PHE A 126 7.10 -6.49 -3.70
CA PHE A 126 8.12 -5.94 -2.82
C PHE A 126 7.88 -4.44 -2.54
N ALA A 127 7.55 -3.67 -3.58
CA ALA A 127 7.24 -2.26 -3.47
C ALA A 127 5.97 -2.02 -2.64
N SER A 128 4.92 -2.83 -2.84
CA SER A 128 3.70 -2.75 -2.05
C SER A 128 3.88 -3.19 -0.60
N ALA A 129 4.68 -4.24 -0.33
CA ALA A 129 5.04 -4.61 1.04
C ALA A 129 5.81 -3.48 1.74
N THR A 130 6.67 -2.76 1.01
CA THR A 130 7.38 -1.57 1.49
C THR A 130 6.42 -0.41 1.76
N GLN A 131 5.45 -0.20 0.89
CA GLN A 131 4.40 0.79 1.09
C GLN A 131 3.58 0.49 2.35
N ASP A 132 3.18 -0.76 2.55
CA ASP A 132 2.41 -1.18 3.73
C ASP A 132 3.16 -0.86 5.02
N ILE A 133 4.46 -1.17 5.11
CA ILE A 133 5.28 -0.83 6.28
C ILE A 133 5.28 0.68 6.53
N ALA A 134 5.47 1.47 5.47
CA ALA A 134 5.53 2.93 5.59
C ALA A 134 4.17 3.53 6.01
N VAL A 135 3.06 2.97 5.52
CA VAL A 135 1.71 3.38 5.93
C VAL A 135 1.41 2.94 7.36
N ASP A 136 1.78 1.73 7.75
CA ASP A 136 1.59 1.22 9.11
C ASP A 136 2.33 2.10 10.13
N ALA A 137 3.58 2.45 9.84
CA ALA A 137 4.35 3.37 10.68
C ALA A 137 3.75 4.78 10.71
N TYR A 138 3.31 5.30 9.56
CA TYR A 138 2.63 6.60 9.50
C TYR A 138 1.34 6.61 10.34
N ARG A 139 0.54 5.54 10.26
CA ARG A 139 -0.69 5.38 11.05
C ARG A 139 -0.38 5.43 12.54
N LEU A 140 0.68 4.76 12.98
CA LEU A 140 1.11 4.81 14.38
C LEU A 140 1.51 6.22 14.83
N GLU A 141 2.15 7.00 13.96
CA GLU A 141 2.62 8.35 14.28
C GLU A 141 1.51 9.42 14.29
N ILE A 142 0.40 9.23 13.56
CA ILE A 142 -0.72 10.19 13.51
C ILE A 142 -1.87 9.86 14.48
N LEU A 143 -1.74 8.80 15.28
CA LEU A 143 -2.81 8.35 16.18
C LEU A 143 -3.00 9.31 17.36
N ASP A 144 -3.95 10.23 17.20
CA ASP A 144 -4.54 10.98 18.32
C ASP A 144 -5.64 10.13 19.00
N ASN A 145 -5.59 10.01 20.33
CA ASN A 145 -6.52 9.21 21.15
C ASN A 145 -8.01 9.49 20.88
N THR A 146 -8.36 10.67 20.37
CA THR A 146 -9.76 11.07 20.10
C THR A 146 -10.26 10.70 18.71
N ARG A 147 -9.39 10.40 17.74
CA ARG A 147 -9.75 10.19 16.32
C ARG A 147 -9.33 8.83 15.75
N GLN A 148 -8.68 8.00 16.56
CA GLN A 148 -8.18 6.68 16.18
C GLN A 148 -9.21 5.80 15.46
N ALA A 149 -10.45 5.78 15.93
CA ALA A 149 -11.51 4.99 15.31
C ALA A 149 -11.83 5.45 13.88
N ALA A 150 -11.95 6.76 13.66
CA ALA A 150 -12.23 7.32 12.33
C ALA A 150 -11.05 7.12 11.36
N LEU A 151 -9.83 7.31 11.84
CA LEU A 151 -8.60 7.09 11.06
C LEU A 151 -8.47 5.63 10.61
N ALA A 152 -8.71 4.68 11.53
CA ALA A 152 -8.65 3.25 11.21
C ALA A 152 -9.80 2.81 10.28
N ALA A 153 -11.01 3.31 10.51
CA ALA A 153 -12.17 3.00 9.68
C ALA A 153 -11.98 3.49 8.23
N SER A 154 -11.53 4.73 8.04
CA SER A 154 -11.29 5.30 6.72
C SER A 154 -10.18 4.57 5.96
N TYR A 155 -9.08 4.21 6.63
CA TYR A 155 -8.03 3.39 6.03
C TYR A 155 -8.58 2.04 5.54
N MET A 156 -9.31 1.33 6.39
CA MET A 156 -9.90 0.04 6.04
C MET A 156 -10.94 0.17 4.93
N ALA A 157 -11.74 1.23 4.92
CA ALA A 157 -12.70 1.51 3.86
C ALA A 157 -11.99 1.69 2.52
N GLY A 158 -10.94 2.52 2.47
CA GLY A 158 -10.12 2.70 1.27
C GLY A 158 -9.52 1.39 0.77
N TYR A 159 -8.94 0.59 1.68
CA TYR A 159 -8.38 -0.72 1.35
C TYR A 159 -9.43 -1.67 0.77
N ARG A 160 -10.64 -1.70 1.34
CA ARG A 160 -11.73 -2.57 0.86
C ARG A 160 -12.27 -2.13 -0.50
N ILE A 161 -12.39 -0.82 -0.73
CA ILE A 161 -12.79 -0.28 -2.04
C ILE A 161 -11.75 -0.67 -3.09
N ALA A 162 -10.47 -0.51 -2.78
CA ALA A 162 -9.39 -0.95 -3.66
C ALA A 162 -9.43 -2.46 -3.93
N ALA A 163 -9.70 -3.27 -2.91
CA ALA A 163 -9.79 -4.71 -3.07
C ALA A 163 -10.95 -5.14 -3.98
N LEU A 164 -12.13 -4.54 -3.82
CA LEU A 164 -13.27 -4.78 -4.71
C LEU A 164 -12.96 -4.35 -6.15
N LEU A 165 -12.32 -3.19 -6.31
CA LEU A 165 -11.96 -2.68 -7.63
C LEU A 165 -10.89 -3.54 -8.29
N ALA A 166 -9.85 -3.96 -7.56
CA ALA A 166 -8.79 -4.80 -8.09
C ALA A 166 -9.25 -6.22 -8.43
N THR A 167 -10.27 -6.74 -7.74
CA THR A 167 -10.82 -8.08 -8.01
C THR A 167 -11.93 -8.03 -9.06
N ALA A 168 -13.15 -7.65 -8.65
CA ALA A 168 -14.31 -7.61 -9.54
C ALA A 168 -14.18 -6.51 -10.60
N GLY A 169 -13.68 -5.33 -10.22
CA GLY A 169 -13.49 -4.22 -11.15
C GLY A 169 -12.46 -4.53 -12.24
N ALA A 170 -11.39 -5.25 -11.93
CA ALA A 170 -10.39 -5.62 -12.93
C ALA A 170 -10.96 -6.55 -14.00
N LEU A 171 -11.79 -7.51 -13.61
CA LEU A 171 -12.47 -8.39 -14.56
C LEU A 171 -13.47 -7.60 -15.41
N TYR A 172 -14.24 -6.71 -14.78
CA TYR A 172 -15.16 -5.83 -15.49
C TYR A 172 -14.45 -4.96 -16.53
N PHE A 173 -13.31 -4.35 -16.19
CA PHE A 173 -12.53 -3.56 -17.13
C PHE A 173 -11.87 -4.42 -18.21
N ALA A 174 -11.36 -5.60 -17.86
CA ALA A 174 -10.79 -6.53 -18.85
C ALA A 174 -11.83 -6.97 -19.88
N GLU A 175 -13.05 -7.28 -19.43
CA GLU A 175 -14.19 -7.60 -20.29
C GLU A 175 -14.63 -6.39 -21.13
N TRP A 176 -14.72 -5.21 -20.52
CA TRP A 176 -15.05 -3.96 -21.22
C TRP A 176 -14.05 -3.64 -22.34
N PHE A 177 -12.75 -3.83 -22.11
CA PHE A 177 -11.72 -3.65 -23.13
C PHE A 177 -11.66 -4.81 -24.15
N GLY A 178 -12.43 -5.87 -23.95
CA GLY A 178 -12.66 -6.93 -24.92
C GLY A 178 -11.93 -8.25 -24.67
N SER A 179 -11.33 -8.47 -23.49
CA SER A 179 -10.88 -9.81 -23.08
C SER A 179 -12.05 -10.52 -22.41
N THR A 180 -12.60 -11.52 -23.07
CA THR A 180 -13.64 -12.38 -22.47
C THR A 180 -13.01 -13.70 -22.05
N GLY A 181 -13.70 -14.48 -21.20
CA GLY A 181 -13.23 -15.82 -20.80
C GLY A 181 -13.08 -16.82 -21.95
N ILE A 182 -13.46 -16.44 -23.18
CA ILE A 182 -13.36 -17.25 -24.40
C ILE A 182 -12.32 -16.66 -25.36
N GLU A 183 -12.26 -15.34 -25.53
CA GLU A 183 -11.25 -14.65 -26.35
C GLU A 183 -10.27 -13.85 -25.48
N TYR A 184 -9.06 -14.39 -25.31
CA TYR A 184 -7.97 -13.67 -24.65
C TYR A 184 -7.46 -12.52 -25.53
N ARG A 185 -7.48 -11.30 -25.00
CA ARG A 185 -6.83 -10.13 -25.64
C ARG A 185 -5.84 -9.49 -24.68
N HIS A 186 -4.55 -9.56 -25.02
CA HIS A 186 -3.49 -8.94 -24.22
C HIS A 186 -3.71 -7.42 -24.05
N ALA A 187 -4.12 -6.72 -25.10
CA ALA A 187 -4.34 -5.27 -25.07
C ALA A 187 -5.40 -4.83 -24.04
N ALA A 188 -6.40 -5.69 -23.78
CA ALA A 188 -7.43 -5.41 -22.80
C ALA A 188 -6.88 -5.47 -21.36
N TRP A 189 -6.14 -6.54 -21.04
CA TRP A 189 -5.44 -6.66 -19.77
C TRP A 189 -4.38 -5.57 -19.58
N ALA A 190 -3.64 -5.22 -20.63
CA ALA A 190 -2.70 -4.11 -20.61
C ALA A 190 -3.39 -2.79 -20.23
N SER A 191 -4.53 -2.50 -20.85
CA SER A 191 -5.33 -1.29 -20.58
C SER A 191 -5.87 -1.28 -19.15
N THR A 192 -6.33 -2.43 -18.63
CA THR A 192 -6.76 -2.60 -17.24
C THR A 192 -5.63 -2.31 -16.26
N TYR A 193 -4.43 -2.89 -16.45
CA TYR A 193 -3.29 -2.66 -15.58
C TYR A 193 -2.75 -1.21 -15.67
N LEU A 194 -2.81 -0.57 -16.84
CA LEU A 194 -2.50 0.86 -16.99
C LEU A 194 -3.50 1.74 -16.26
N LEU A 195 -4.79 1.44 -16.33
CA LEU A 195 -5.83 2.13 -15.57
C LEU A 195 -5.53 2.04 -14.06
N PHE A 196 -5.18 0.85 -13.57
CA PHE A 196 -4.79 0.66 -12.17
C PHE A 196 -3.51 1.39 -11.79
N ALA A 197 -2.52 1.46 -12.68
CA ALA A 197 -1.33 2.29 -12.47
C ALA A 197 -1.69 3.78 -12.34
N LEU A 198 -2.63 4.28 -13.14
CA LEU A 198 -3.14 5.66 -13.03
C LEU A 198 -3.91 5.89 -11.73
N LEU A 199 -4.65 4.88 -11.24
CA LEU A 199 -5.36 4.95 -9.96
C LEU A 199 -4.43 5.02 -8.74
N MET A 200 -3.12 4.81 -8.90
CA MET A 200 -2.13 5.08 -7.86
C MET A 200 -1.82 6.58 -7.71
N LEU A 201 -2.09 7.40 -8.74
CA LEU A 201 -1.77 8.84 -8.72
C LEU A 201 -2.46 9.63 -7.60
N PRO A 202 -3.76 9.43 -7.30
CA PRO A 202 -4.39 10.11 -6.16
C PRO A 202 -3.70 9.78 -4.83
N GLY A 203 -3.26 8.52 -4.64
CA GLY A 203 -2.48 8.11 -3.47
C GLY A 203 -1.13 8.82 -3.41
N LEU A 204 -0.43 8.93 -4.55
CA LEU A 204 0.84 9.62 -4.67
C LEU A 204 0.73 11.13 -4.37
N LEU A 205 -0.27 11.80 -4.95
CA LEU A 205 -0.53 13.22 -4.71
C LEU A 205 -0.88 13.48 -3.24
N THR A 206 -1.65 12.59 -2.63
CA THR A 206 -1.99 12.66 -1.21
C THR A 206 -0.73 12.58 -0.35
N THR A 207 0.17 11.63 -0.63
CA THR A 207 1.44 11.50 0.09
C THR A 207 2.29 12.77 0.00
N LEU A 208 2.29 13.45 -1.15
CA LEU A 208 3.04 14.69 -1.34
C LEU A 208 2.46 15.86 -0.53
N TRP A 209 1.14 15.94 -0.39
CA TRP A 209 0.45 17.01 0.34
C TRP A 209 0.27 16.78 1.84
N MET A 210 0.36 15.53 2.29
CA MET A 210 0.24 15.16 3.70
C MET A 210 1.25 15.95 4.55
N LYS A 211 0.98 16.25 5.82
CA LYS A 211 2.00 16.81 6.73
C LYS A 211 2.85 15.68 7.31
N GLU A 212 4.12 15.95 7.63
CA GLU A 212 5.00 14.94 8.21
C GLU A 212 4.78 15.01 9.72
N PRO A 213 4.43 13.88 10.37
CA PRO A 213 4.33 13.84 11.81
C PRO A 213 5.69 14.24 12.39
N GLN A 214 5.70 15.21 13.30
CA GLN A 214 6.92 15.58 14.00
C GLN A 214 7.30 14.39 14.89
N LEU A 215 8.40 13.72 14.55
CA LEU A 215 9.00 12.72 15.42
C LEU A 215 9.27 13.37 16.79
N ALA A 216 8.56 12.91 17.82
CA ALA A 216 9.02 13.11 19.18
C ALA A 216 10.44 12.54 19.27
N LEU A 217 11.35 13.35 19.79
CA LEU A 217 12.79 13.10 19.86
C LEU A 217 13.14 11.75 20.57
N PRO A 218 14.38 11.26 20.38
CA PRO A 218 14.78 9.85 20.55
C PRO A 218 14.44 9.26 21.93
N VAL A 219 14.19 7.94 21.92
CA VAL A 219 14.03 7.04 23.07
C VAL A 219 15.10 7.22 24.17
N GLU A 220 16.22 7.89 23.86
CA GLU A 220 17.30 8.25 24.77
C GLU A 220 16.83 9.05 26.00
N ASP A 221 15.85 9.94 25.85
CA ASP A 221 15.26 10.67 27.00
C ASP A 221 14.31 9.79 27.84
N MET A 222 13.72 8.77 27.24
CA MET A 222 12.83 7.83 27.93
C MET A 222 13.63 6.81 28.75
N VAL A 223 14.75 6.31 28.21
CA VAL A 223 15.67 5.40 28.91
C VAL A 223 16.34 6.09 30.10
N ASN A 224 16.68 7.37 30.01
CA ASN A 224 17.20 8.12 31.16
C ASN A 224 16.13 8.34 32.24
N ARG A 225 14.84 8.44 31.87
CA ARG A 225 13.73 8.61 32.82
C ARG A 225 13.39 7.32 33.59
N TYR A 226 13.80 6.16 33.09
CA TYR A 226 13.61 4.84 33.71
C TYR A 226 14.93 4.13 34.09
N LYS A 227 16.00 4.89 34.39
CA LYS A 227 17.17 4.28 35.04
C LYS A 227 16.74 3.72 36.40
N LEU A 228 17.12 2.46 36.67
CA LEU A 228 16.90 1.74 37.95
C LEU A 228 17.22 2.58 39.20
N SER A 229 18.19 3.51 39.09
CA SER A 229 18.54 4.45 40.15
C SER A 229 17.39 5.36 40.57
N HIS A 230 16.52 5.78 39.64
CA HIS A 230 15.34 6.61 39.97
C HIS A 230 14.23 5.80 40.64
N GLN A 231 14.08 4.51 40.33
CA GLN A 231 13.08 3.65 40.97
C GLN A 231 13.49 3.23 42.39
N LEU A 232 14.80 3.08 42.65
CA LEU A 232 15.30 2.75 43.99
C LEU A 232 15.15 3.93 44.97
N ILE A 233 15.24 5.17 44.50
CA ILE A 233 15.10 6.37 45.36
C ILE A 233 13.63 6.63 45.74
N SER A 234 12.64 6.18 44.95
CA SER A 234 11.23 6.35 45.29
C SER A 234 10.69 5.35 46.32
N VAL A 235 11.49 4.35 46.71
CA VAL A 235 11.08 3.23 47.58
C VAL A 235 11.77 3.28 48.97
N VAL A 236 12.62 4.27 49.22
CA VAL A 236 13.25 4.53 50.53
C VAL A 236 12.70 5.83 51.10
#